data_AF-A0A846QPI3-F1
#
_entry.id   AF-A0A846QPI3-F1
#
_cell.length_a   1.000
_cell.length_b   1.000
_cell.length_c   1.000
_cell.angle_alpha   90.00
_cell.angle_beta   90.00
_cell.angle_gamma   90.00
#
_symmetry.space_group_name_H-M   'P 1'
#
loop_
_entity.id
_entity.type
_entity.pdbx_description
1 polymer ?
#
loop_
_entity_poly.entity_id
_entity_poly.type
_entity_poly.pdbx_seq_one_letter_code
_entity_poly.pdbx_strand_id
1 'polypeptide(L)'
;MTMEYEFRVLDTQATVGFAACVPKGDVDLDAALAHLRACPMDDYMHVHALTLVQRLDDAALRNMLDLHGDDPLVSGLVRECVLGQPERARALGLDGPASEGELSASPLVELRAAARPGQDVHAAWGAIFRENKVAHAPMPTSAQAGLALPFSPEEIAAANEGFVSVTDIAAQRVKRARKGGGPSAEATAREAEGRLEAAGVAMSQQARHTDSLSPVGLVRQWKRRVTVRNGRLDYDLDGVFMSYGKGLTFDVAWASVVMEVVERYSSWVDVDGLALPDLAAGRDLVCARLSELRRDGRDALDPNALPVDAPYADEPLHWLPCDRPGGGTLLVPAQFVFLFCNLDEPSLFGGFGSTGLASGSTMAQARLGALLEVVERDAETVSTVAPERWFRIESRDRQVRELLENYRKRGLDVLFAECTSALGIPCYRAFATGPQGQVAKGASAGLCGAKAIVSAMLEVPYPFPFGPASLPGPAELPVVCIEDLPDHSTGSIEGDLRLVEQTLSASGREPLYADLMRRDLRYPVVRAIVPGLELLPDFDRSSRLSPRLFVGA
;
A
#
# COMPACT_ATOMS: atom_id res chain seq x y z
N MET A 1 11.00 -30.83 -4.58
CA MET A 1 9.56 -31.02 -4.88
C MET A 1 8.97 -29.63 -4.85
N THR A 2 8.25 -29.23 -5.89
CA THR A 2 7.61 -27.91 -5.94
C THR A 2 6.64 -27.76 -4.77
N MET A 3 6.78 -26.69 -4.00
CA MET A 3 5.87 -26.36 -2.90
C MET A 3 4.58 -25.74 -3.49
N GLU A 4 3.43 -26.07 -2.93
CA GLU A 4 2.15 -25.54 -3.40
C GLU A 4 1.58 -24.63 -2.32
N TYR A 5 1.39 -23.36 -2.64
CA TYR A 5 0.77 -22.35 -1.80
C TYR A 5 -0.61 -21.95 -2.33
N GLU A 6 -1.46 -21.47 -1.43
CA GLU A 6 -2.69 -20.79 -1.79
C GLU A 6 -2.87 -19.48 -1.02
N PHE A 7 -3.47 -18.50 -1.69
CA PHE A 7 -3.87 -17.24 -1.07
C PHE A 7 -5.20 -17.42 -0.34
N ARG A 8 -5.20 -17.22 0.99
CA ARG A 8 -6.41 -17.27 1.82
C ARG A 8 -6.66 -15.93 2.50
N VAL A 9 -7.91 -15.48 2.46
CA VAL A 9 -8.39 -14.38 3.32
C VAL A 9 -8.70 -15.00 4.69
N LEU A 10 -7.91 -14.64 5.70
CA LEU A 10 -7.94 -15.19 7.05
C LEU A 10 -8.92 -14.45 7.99
N ASP A 11 -9.10 -13.14 7.83
CA ASP A 11 -10.10 -12.35 8.58
C ASP A 11 -10.48 -11.06 7.81
N THR A 12 -11.67 -10.49 8.04
CA THR A 12 -12.21 -9.30 7.36
C THR A 12 -12.50 -8.11 8.29
N GLN A 13 -12.02 -8.14 9.53
CA GLN A 13 -12.50 -7.22 10.60
C GLN A 13 -12.20 -5.71 10.43
N ALA A 14 -11.40 -5.27 9.46
CA ALA A 14 -11.04 -3.83 9.34
C ALA A 14 -11.07 -3.28 7.91
N THR A 15 -11.90 -3.83 7.02
CA THR A 15 -12.02 -3.41 5.61
C THR A 15 -10.78 -3.70 4.75
N VAL A 16 -9.62 -3.90 5.37
CA VAL A 16 -8.46 -4.63 4.83
C VAL A 16 -8.56 -6.06 5.35
N GLY A 17 -8.77 -7.02 4.45
CA GLY A 17 -8.74 -8.43 4.84
C GLY A 17 -7.32 -8.82 5.25
N PHE A 18 -7.14 -9.46 6.41
CA PHE A 18 -5.89 -10.14 6.71
C PHE A 18 -5.83 -11.34 5.78
N ALA A 19 -4.89 -11.35 4.84
CA ALA A 19 -4.74 -12.44 3.89
C ALA A 19 -3.30 -12.92 3.90
N ALA A 20 -3.12 -14.23 3.73
CA ALA A 20 -1.81 -14.85 3.74
C ALA A 20 -1.70 -15.88 2.63
N CYS A 21 -0.48 -16.05 2.13
CA CYS A 21 -0.10 -17.18 1.30
C CYS A 21 0.29 -18.32 2.24
N VAL A 22 -0.43 -19.43 2.20
CA VAL A 22 -0.24 -20.58 3.11
C VAL A 22 -0.04 -21.86 2.30
N PRO A 23 0.73 -22.84 2.81
CA PRO A 23 0.93 -24.09 2.08
C PRO A 23 -0.39 -24.84 1.92
N LYS A 24 -0.57 -25.49 0.76
CA LYS A 24 -1.72 -26.38 0.50
C LYS A 24 -1.52 -27.69 1.27
N GLY A 25 -2.58 -28.10 1.96
CA GLY A 25 -2.59 -29.31 2.79
C GLY A 25 -2.15 -29.05 4.25
N ASP A 26 -2.06 -30.13 5.01
CA ASP A 26 -1.69 -30.08 6.43
C ASP A 26 -0.17 -30.21 6.57
N VAL A 27 0.53 -29.06 6.49
CA VAL A 27 1.95 -28.97 6.82
C VAL A 27 2.09 -28.67 8.31
N ASP A 28 2.60 -29.64 9.07
CA ASP A 28 2.88 -29.47 10.49
C ASP A 28 4.19 -28.71 10.76
N LEU A 29 4.50 -28.48 12.03
CA LEU A 29 5.65 -27.67 12.42
C LEU A 29 6.98 -28.35 12.05
N ASP A 30 7.09 -29.67 12.19
CA ASP A 30 8.32 -30.41 11.87
C ASP A 30 8.60 -30.36 10.36
N ALA A 31 7.58 -30.53 9.54
CA ALA A 31 7.67 -30.39 8.09
C ALA A 31 8.02 -28.95 7.68
N ALA A 32 7.42 -27.94 8.31
CA ALA A 32 7.71 -26.54 8.06
C ALA A 32 9.16 -26.19 8.41
N LEU A 33 9.65 -26.63 9.57
CA LEU A 33 11.05 -26.43 10.00
C LEU A 33 12.04 -27.16 9.08
N ALA A 34 11.72 -28.37 8.63
CA ALA A 34 12.55 -29.09 7.66
C ALA A 34 12.65 -28.34 6.32
N HIS A 35 11.54 -27.76 5.85
CA HIS A 35 11.51 -26.92 4.65
C HIS A 35 12.34 -25.65 4.83
N LEU A 36 12.15 -24.91 5.93
CA LEU A 36 12.88 -23.66 6.19
C LEU A 36 14.40 -23.88 6.34
N ARG A 37 14.84 -25.05 6.82
CA ARG A 37 16.28 -25.39 6.80
C ARG A 37 16.84 -25.54 5.38
N ALA A 38 16.01 -25.94 4.41
CA ALA A 38 16.39 -26.03 3.00
C ALA A 38 16.21 -24.69 2.26
N CYS A 39 15.16 -23.94 2.61
CA CYS A 39 14.73 -22.70 1.98
C CYS A 39 14.51 -21.62 3.05
N PRO A 40 15.58 -21.09 3.68
CA PRO A 40 15.45 -20.20 4.84
C PRO A 40 14.79 -18.87 4.52
N MET A 41 14.83 -18.43 3.25
CA MET A 41 14.23 -17.18 2.82
C MET A 41 12.77 -17.31 2.35
N ASP A 42 12.15 -18.49 2.50
CA ASP A 42 10.74 -18.69 2.15
C ASP A 42 9.83 -18.02 3.19
N ASP A 43 9.42 -16.78 2.92
CA ASP A 43 8.63 -15.96 3.85
C ASP A 43 7.23 -16.59 4.12
N TYR A 44 6.61 -17.24 3.14
CA TYR A 44 5.31 -17.89 3.27
C TYR A 44 5.38 -19.08 4.23
N MET A 45 6.38 -19.96 4.07
CA MET A 45 6.55 -21.06 5.02
C MET A 45 6.91 -20.54 6.42
N HIS A 46 7.68 -19.46 6.50
CA HIS A 46 8.08 -18.88 7.79
C HIS A 46 6.88 -18.30 8.55
N VAL A 47 6.01 -17.55 7.87
CA VAL A 47 4.75 -17.05 8.44
C VAL A 47 3.82 -18.21 8.85
N HIS A 48 3.76 -19.28 8.06
CA HIS A 48 3.01 -20.49 8.42
C HIS A 48 3.56 -21.16 9.68
N ALA A 49 4.88 -21.37 9.76
CA ALA A 49 5.56 -21.92 10.94
C ALA A 49 5.31 -21.05 12.18
N LEU A 50 5.43 -19.72 12.04
CA LEU A 50 5.15 -18.77 13.11
C LEU A 50 3.69 -18.88 13.58
N THR A 51 2.73 -19.03 12.67
CA THR A 51 1.31 -19.24 13.00
C THR A 51 1.09 -20.54 13.79
N LEU A 52 1.83 -21.60 13.49
CA LEU A 52 1.78 -22.85 14.26
C LEU A 52 2.39 -22.67 15.66
N VAL A 53 3.55 -22.02 15.75
CA VAL A 53 4.23 -21.73 17.03
C VAL A 53 3.36 -20.84 17.94
N GLN A 54 2.65 -19.86 17.37
CA GLN A 54 1.73 -18.99 18.11
C GLN A 54 0.56 -19.71 18.79
N ARG A 55 0.22 -20.92 18.33
CA ARG A 55 -0.84 -21.75 18.94
C ARG A 55 -0.35 -22.58 20.13
N LEU A 56 0.96 -22.63 20.36
CA LEU A 56 1.56 -23.37 21.46
C LEU A 56 1.47 -22.59 22.78
N ASP A 57 1.31 -23.33 23.87
CA ASP A 57 1.40 -22.77 25.21
C ASP A 57 2.86 -22.57 25.65
N ASP A 58 3.06 -21.84 26.75
CA ASP A 58 4.40 -21.52 27.24
C ASP A 58 5.21 -22.75 27.66
N ALA A 59 4.55 -23.86 28.04
CA ALA A 59 5.24 -25.09 28.39
C ALA A 59 5.83 -25.76 27.14
N ALA A 60 5.05 -25.81 26.06
CA ALA A 60 5.50 -26.31 24.77
C ALA A 60 6.62 -25.43 24.19
N LEU A 61 6.51 -24.10 24.26
CA LEU A 61 7.56 -23.19 23.81
C LEU A 61 8.87 -23.37 24.60
N ARG A 62 8.81 -23.53 25.94
CA ARG A 62 10.00 -23.85 26.74
C ARG A 62 10.63 -25.16 26.32
N ASN A 63 9.82 -26.20 26.14
CA ASN A 63 10.34 -27.50 25.69
C ASN A 63 11.02 -27.41 24.32
N MET A 64 10.50 -26.59 23.40
CA MET A 64 11.18 -26.33 22.12
C MET A 64 12.55 -25.66 22.31
N LEU A 65 12.63 -24.64 23.18
CA LEU A 65 13.89 -23.97 23.49
C LEU A 65 14.88 -24.89 24.22
N ASP A 66 14.41 -25.74 25.13
CA ASP A 66 15.26 -26.68 25.85
C ASP A 66 15.87 -27.75 24.93
N LEU A 67 15.12 -28.19 23.91
CA LEU A 67 15.56 -29.21 22.95
C LEU A 67 16.36 -28.64 21.77
N HIS A 68 16.05 -27.42 21.35
CA HIS A 68 16.51 -26.84 20.08
C HIS A 68 16.95 -25.37 20.19
N GLY A 69 17.21 -24.85 21.38
CA GLY A 69 17.58 -23.44 21.59
C GLY A 69 18.87 -23.02 20.89
N ASP A 70 19.79 -23.97 20.62
CA ASP A 70 21.01 -23.74 19.85
C ASP A 70 20.76 -23.62 18.33
N ASP A 71 19.56 -23.99 17.84
CA ASP A 71 19.15 -23.82 16.44
C ASP A 71 18.57 -22.40 16.26
N PRO A 72 19.24 -21.49 15.52
CA PRO A 72 18.80 -20.10 15.39
C PRO A 72 17.44 -19.95 14.69
N LEU A 73 17.05 -20.90 13.85
CA LEU A 73 15.72 -20.91 13.23
C LEU A 73 14.63 -21.09 14.30
N VAL A 74 14.83 -22.06 15.20
CA VAL A 74 13.83 -22.39 16.24
C VAL A 74 13.79 -21.31 17.30
N SER A 75 14.94 -20.89 17.83
CA SER A 75 14.98 -19.80 18.82
C SER A 75 14.46 -18.48 18.25
N GLY A 76 14.79 -18.16 16.98
CA GLY A 76 14.27 -17.00 16.26
C GLY A 76 12.74 -17.03 16.11
N LEU A 77 12.16 -18.16 15.68
CA LEU A 77 10.71 -18.33 15.56
C LEU A 77 9.98 -18.17 16.91
N VAL A 78 10.52 -18.75 17.99
CA VAL A 78 9.92 -18.58 19.33
C VAL A 78 10.01 -17.13 19.78
N ARG A 79 11.13 -16.45 19.50
CA ARG A 79 11.30 -15.02 19.79
C ARG A 79 10.30 -14.16 19.02
N GLU A 80 10.10 -14.42 17.73
CA GLU A 80 9.09 -13.75 16.89
C GLU A 80 7.68 -13.91 17.43
N CYS A 81 7.35 -15.13 17.87
CA CYS A 81 6.05 -15.45 18.44
C CYS A 81 5.72 -14.59 19.66
N VAL A 82 6.71 -14.22 20.46
CA VAL A 82 6.54 -13.43 21.69
C VAL A 82 6.94 -11.96 21.53
N LEU A 83 7.19 -11.49 20.31
CA LEU A 83 7.47 -10.07 20.05
C LEU A 83 6.33 -9.18 20.58
N GLY A 84 6.70 -8.09 21.26
CA GLY A 84 5.75 -7.19 21.92
C GLY A 84 5.12 -7.73 23.21
N GLN A 85 5.55 -8.90 23.70
CA GLN A 85 5.08 -9.51 24.95
C GLN A 85 6.26 -9.66 25.95
N PRO A 86 6.77 -8.56 26.53
CA PRO A 86 8.02 -8.58 27.30
C PRO A 86 7.99 -9.50 28.52
N GLU A 87 6.84 -9.61 29.20
CA GLU A 87 6.69 -10.53 30.33
C GLU A 87 6.75 -12.00 29.90
N ARG A 88 6.14 -12.33 28.75
CA ARG A 88 6.18 -13.67 28.17
C ARG A 88 7.57 -14.02 27.67
N ALA A 89 8.24 -13.09 26.99
CA ALA A 89 9.62 -13.24 26.56
C ALA A 89 10.57 -13.48 27.75
N ARG A 90 10.44 -12.71 28.83
CA ARG A 90 11.22 -12.92 30.07
C ARG A 90 10.94 -14.29 30.70
N ALA A 91 9.69 -14.73 30.72
CA ALA A 91 9.31 -16.04 31.25
C ALA A 91 9.87 -17.23 30.43
N LEU A 92 10.30 -16.99 29.20
CA LEU A 92 10.96 -17.94 28.30
C LEU A 92 12.49 -17.74 28.22
N GLY A 93 13.07 -16.78 28.95
CA GLY A 93 14.50 -16.48 28.90
C GLY A 93 14.96 -15.76 27.63
N LEU A 94 14.04 -15.05 26.95
CA LEU A 94 14.27 -14.32 25.70
C LEU A 94 14.22 -12.79 25.90
N ASP A 95 14.61 -12.30 27.08
CA ASP A 95 14.61 -10.88 27.45
C ASP A 95 15.77 -10.08 26.83
N GLY A 96 16.84 -10.75 26.41
CA GLY A 96 17.93 -10.14 25.64
C GLY A 96 17.58 -9.84 24.18
N PRO A 97 18.40 -9.06 23.46
CA PRO A 97 18.23 -8.84 22.03
C PRO A 97 18.37 -10.15 21.24
N ALA A 98 17.80 -10.20 20.04
CA ALA A 98 18.03 -11.28 19.10
C ALA A 98 19.54 -11.36 18.75
N SER A 99 20.07 -12.58 18.69
CA SER A 99 21.42 -12.87 18.21
C SER A 99 21.53 -12.68 16.69
N GLU A 100 22.74 -12.49 16.19
CA GLU A 100 23.01 -12.38 14.75
C GLU A 100 22.56 -13.63 13.98
N GLY A 101 22.65 -14.81 14.61
CA GLY A 101 22.14 -16.07 14.05
C GLY A 101 20.63 -16.06 13.89
N GLU A 102 19.88 -15.62 14.91
CA GLU A 102 18.41 -15.51 14.84
C GLU A 102 17.99 -14.49 13.77
N LEU A 103 18.66 -13.33 13.71
CA LEU A 103 18.38 -12.29 12.72
C LEU A 103 18.64 -12.74 11.28
N SER A 104 19.64 -13.59 11.06
CA SER A 104 20.02 -14.12 9.74
C SER A 104 19.16 -15.32 9.34
N ALA A 105 18.62 -16.05 10.30
CA ALA A 105 17.77 -17.22 10.06
C ALA A 105 16.33 -16.86 9.71
N SER A 106 15.88 -15.64 10.03
CA SER A 106 14.54 -15.18 9.68
C SER A 106 14.52 -14.38 8.38
N PRO A 107 13.66 -14.73 7.40
CA PRO A 107 13.40 -13.87 6.25
C PRO A 107 12.70 -12.58 6.66
N LEU A 108 11.89 -12.63 7.71
CA LEU A 108 10.99 -11.55 8.11
C LEU A 108 11.73 -10.37 8.73
N VAL A 109 11.11 -9.18 8.67
CA VAL A 109 11.73 -7.93 9.10
C VAL A 109 11.59 -7.68 10.60
N GLU A 110 10.67 -8.38 11.27
CA GLU A 110 10.15 -8.06 12.59
C GLU A 110 11.21 -8.18 13.69
N LEU A 111 12.06 -9.21 13.65
CA LEU A 111 13.18 -9.31 14.59
C LEU A 111 14.20 -8.19 14.37
N ARG A 112 14.52 -7.90 13.10
CA ARG A 112 15.46 -6.82 12.74
C ARG A 112 14.91 -5.46 13.17
N ALA A 113 13.62 -5.21 12.98
CA ALA A 113 12.94 -4.00 13.40
C ALA A 113 12.92 -3.87 14.94
N ALA A 114 12.55 -4.95 15.65
CA ALA A 114 12.51 -4.98 17.12
C ALA A 114 13.89 -4.78 17.77
N ALA A 115 14.97 -5.19 17.09
CA ALA A 115 16.34 -4.98 17.56
C ALA A 115 16.82 -3.51 17.42
N ARG A 116 16.06 -2.64 16.73
CA ARG A 116 16.46 -1.25 16.51
C ARG A 116 16.36 -0.43 17.81
N PRO A 117 17.35 0.44 18.08
CA PRO A 117 17.24 1.41 19.17
C PRO A 117 15.99 2.30 19.05
N GLY A 118 15.30 2.48 20.17
CA GLY A 118 14.10 3.32 20.28
C GLY A 118 12.85 2.77 19.58
N GLN A 119 12.86 1.51 19.12
CA GLN A 119 11.71 0.93 18.43
C GLN A 119 10.44 0.88 19.30
N ASP A 120 10.60 0.72 20.61
CA ASP A 120 9.53 0.80 21.60
C ASP A 120 8.80 2.16 21.57
N VAL A 121 9.55 3.26 21.49
CA VAL A 121 9.00 4.62 21.36
C VAL A 121 8.26 4.79 20.04
N HIS A 122 8.83 4.30 18.92
CA HIS A 122 8.17 4.34 17.62
C HIS A 122 6.87 3.52 17.59
N ALA A 123 6.88 2.31 18.15
CA ALA A 123 5.69 1.46 18.23
C ALA A 123 4.58 2.09 19.09
N ALA A 124 4.95 2.72 20.22
CA ALA A 124 4.01 3.43 21.08
C ALA A 124 3.35 4.63 20.37
N TRP A 125 4.14 5.47 19.69
CA TRP A 125 3.61 6.55 18.87
C TRP A 125 2.79 6.05 17.67
N GLY A 126 3.22 4.96 17.02
CA GLY A 126 2.51 4.33 15.91
C GLY A 126 1.11 3.88 16.32
N ALA A 127 0.95 3.35 17.53
CA ALA A 127 -0.36 3.03 18.09
C ALA A 127 -1.25 4.28 18.27
N ILE A 128 -0.69 5.40 18.76
CA ILE A 128 -1.42 6.67 18.89
C ILE A 128 -1.87 7.20 17.52
N PHE A 129 -0.98 7.21 16.53
CA PHE A 129 -1.33 7.62 15.17
C PHE A 129 -2.38 6.70 14.55
N ARG A 130 -2.31 5.39 14.81
CA ARG A 130 -3.34 4.43 14.36
C ARG A 130 -4.70 4.78 14.94
N GLU A 131 -4.81 5.01 16.25
CA GLU A 131 -6.06 5.42 16.90
C GLU A 131 -6.59 6.77 16.35
N ASN A 132 -5.71 7.74 16.11
CA ASN A 132 -6.09 9.01 15.49
C ASN A 132 -6.62 8.82 14.06
N LYS A 133 -5.96 8.00 13.24
CA LYS A 133 -6.31 7.81 11.82
C LYS A 133 -7.47 6.86 11.58
N VAL A 134 -7.67 5.87 12.45
CA VAL A 134 -8.70 4.84 12.33
C VAL A 134 -9.94 5.20 13.13
N ALA A 135 -9.77 5.64 14.37
CA ALA A 135 -10.89 5.94 15.29
C ALA A 135 -11.14 7.43 15.48
N HIS A 136 -10.38 8.31 14.81
CA HIS A 136 -10.47 9.76 14.98
C HIS A 136 -10.22 10.21 16.43
N ALA A 137 -9.44 9.44 17.20
CA ALA A 137 -9.05 9.81 18.55
C ALA A 137 -8.22 11.12 18.53
N PRO A 138 -8.39 12.02 19.52
CA PRO A 138 -7.58 13.24 19.59
C PRO A 138 -6.09 12.93 19.65
N MET A 139 -5.28 13.75 18.97
CA MET A 139 -3.83 13.65 19.04
C MET A 139 -3.31 14.24 20.37
N PRO A 140 -2.64 13.47 21.25
CA PRO A 140 -2.08 14.00 22.49
C PRO A 140 -0.73 14.68 22.29
N THR A 141 -0.43 15.71 23.08
CA THR A 141 0.94 16.21 23.22
C THR A 141 1.86 15.13 23.82
N SER A 142 3.17 15.22 23.61
CA SER A 142 4.15 14.30 24.21
C SER A 142 4.03 14.21 25.73
N ALA A 143 3.77 15.33 26.40
CA ALA A 143 3.54 15.39 27.84
C ALA A 143 2.25 14.66 28.27
N GLN A 144 1.17 14.76 27.49
CA GLN A 144 -0.08 14.04 27.75
C GLN A 144 0.05 12.53 27.50
N ALA A 145 0.78 12.15 26.46
CA ALA A 145 1.06 10.75 26.15
C ALA A 145 2.03 10.11 27.16
N GLY A 146 2.83 10.91 27.87
CA GLY A 146 3.91 10.41 28.72
C GLY A 146 5.04 9.75 27.92
N LEU A 147 5.17 10.11 26.64
CA LEU A 147 6.13 9.54 25.70
C LEU A 147 7.11 10.62 25.24
N ALA A 148 8.40 10.28 25.22
CA ALA A 148 9.40 11.11 24.56
C ALA A 148 9.11 11.14 23.05
N LEU A 149 9.42 12.27 22.39
CA LEU A 149 9.38 12.32 20.93
C LEU A 149 10.55 11.50 20.36
N PRO A 150 10.32 10.74 19.27
CA PRO A 150 11.39 9.97 18.62
C PRO A 150 12.38 10.85 17.83
N PHE A 151 12.07 12.15 17.67
CA PHE A 151 12.84 13.11 16.88
C PHE A 151 13.09 14.39 17.67
N SER A 152 14.16 15.10 17.30
CA SER A 152 14.45 16.43 17.82
C SER A 152 13.49 17.49 17.24
N PRO A 153 13.28 18.63 17.91
CA PRO A 153 12.50 19.74 17.36
C PRO A 153 13.02 20.25 16.02
N GLU A 154 14.34 20.24 15.82
CA GLU A 154 14.99 20.64 14.56
C GLU A 154 14.69 19.65 13.43
N GLU A 155 14.73 18.34 13.70
CA GLU A 155 14.36 17.31 12.72
C GLU A 155 12.90 17.43 12.28
N ILE A 156 12.00 17.71 13.22
CA ILE A 156 10.57 17.92 12.94
C ILE A 156 10.37 19.20 12.12
N ALA A 157 11.02 20.31 12.50
CA ALA A 157 10.92 21.57 11.79
C ALA A 157 11.44 21.47 10.34
N ALA A 158 12.51 20.71 10.13
CA ALA A 158 13.13 20.49 8.83
C ALA A 158 12.41 19.42 7.98
N ALA A 159 11.46 18.68 8.54
CA ALA A 159 10.88 17.48 7.90
C ALA A 159 10.22 17.75 6.54
N ASN A 160 9.68 18.97 6.34
CA ASN A 160 9.07 19.40 5.08
C ASN A 160 9.96 20.37 4.27
N GLU A 161 11.22 20.55 4.66
CA GLU A 161 12.17 21.34 3.86
C GLU A 161 12.41 20.68 2.49
N GLY A 162 12.61 21.53 1.48
CA GLY A 162 12.86 21.09 0.11
C GLY A 162 11.65 20.56 -0.65
N PHE A 163 10.45 20.50 -0.06
CA PHE A 163 9.22 20.31 -0.85
C PHE A 163 8.88 21.58 -1.64
N VAL A 164 8.52 21.41 -2.91
CA VAL A 164 8.06 22.47 -3.81
C VAL A 164 6.61 22.20 -4.17
N SER A 165 5.73 23.19 -4.01
CA SER A 165 4.30 22.99 -4.24
C SER A 165 3.97 22.91 -5.73
N VAL A 166 2.95 22.13 -6.08
CA VAL A 166 2.42 22.08 -7.44
C VAL A 166 1.92 23.44 -7.93
N THR A 167 1.45 24.30 -7.01
CA THR A 167 1.02 25.67 -7.31
C THR A 167 2.18 26.50 -7.86
N ASP A 168 3.36 26.39 -7.25
CA ASP A 168 4.55 27.13 -7.67
C ASP A 168 5.03 26.68 -9.06
N ILE A 169 5.00 25.37 -9.33
CA ILE A 169 5.34 24.81 -10.64
C ILE A 169 4.30 25.18 -11.70
N ALA A 170 3.01 25.11 -11.35
CA ALA A 170 1.91 25.44 -12.26
C ALA A 170 1.91 26.92 -12.66
N ALA A 171 2.24 27.83 -11.74
CA ALA A 171 2.31 29.27 -11.98
C ALA A 171 3.34 29.66 -13.07
N GLN A 172 4.37 28.83 -13.28
CA GLN A 172 5.42 29.05 -14.27
C GLN A 172 5.04 28.62 -15.69
N ARG A 173 3.84 28.04 -15.89
CA ARG A 173 3.42 27.46 -17.17
C ARG A 173 2.41 28.32 -17.93
N VAL A 174 2.60 28.40 -19.25
CA VAL A 174 1.58 28.94 -20.17
C VAL A 174 0.50 27.89 -20.40
N LYS A 175 -0.76 28.21 -20.06
CA LYS A 175 -1.92 27.34 -20.33
C LYS A 175 -2.01 27.04 -21.82
N ARG A 176 -1.73 25.80 -22.22
CA ARG A 176 -2.04 25.30 -23.57
C ARG A 176 -3.25 24.39 -23.49
N ALA A 177 -4.39 24.88 -23.93
CA ALA A 177 -5.59 24.06 -24.04
C ALA A 177 -5.49 23.15 -25.27
N ARG A 178 -5.45 21.83 -25.03
CA ARG A 178 -5.86 20.84 -26.01
C ARG A 178 -6.75 19.83 -25.29
N LYS A 179 -8.06 19.86 -25.58
CA LYS A 179 -8.97 18.77 -25.22
C LYS A 179 -8.73 17.63 -26.20
N GLY A 180 -7.97 16.62 -25.79
CA GLY A 180 -8.08 15.29 -26.38
C GLY A 180 -9.15 14.52 -25.61
N GLY A 181 -10.17 14.00 -26.30
CA GLY A 181 -11.08 13.04 -25.69
C GLY A 181 -10.42 11.67 -25.70
N GLY A 182 -10.24 11.07 -24.52
CA GLY A 182 -9.90 9.65 -24.41
C GLY A 182 -11.07 8.74 -24.79
N PRO A 183 -10.87 7.42 -24.81
CA PRO A 183 -11.97 6.47 -24.94
C PRO A 183 -13.03 6.71 -23.84
N SER A 184 -14.29 6.39 -24.13
CA SER A 184 -15.33 6.39 -23.11
C SER A 184 -15.07 5.28 -22.08
N ALA A 185 -15.61 5.42 -20.87
CA ALA A 185 -15.50 4.38 -19.85
C ALA A 185 -16.04 3.03 -20.34
N GLU A 186 -17.15 3.04 -21.10
CA GLU A 186 -17.70 1.83 -21.74
C GLU A 186 -16.70 1.18 -22.71
N ALA A 187 -16.07 1.98 -23.58
CA ALA A 187 -15.09 1.47 -24.54
C ALA A 187 -13.87 0.87 -23.84
N THR A 188 -13.36 1.56 -22.81
CA THR A 188 -12.26 1.07 -21.96
C THR A 188 -12.62 -0.26 -21.30
N ALA A 189 -13.81 -0.37 -20.70
CA ALA A 189 -14.26 -1.59 -20.02
C ALA A 189 -14.37 -2.77 -20.99
N ARG A 190 -15.02 -2.56 -22.15
CA ARG A 190 -15.17 -3.60 -23.18
C ARG A 190 -13.83 -4.10 -23.70
N GLU A 191 -12.90 -3.19 -23.97
CA GLU A 191 -11.57 -3.55 -24.45
C GLU A 191 -10.79 -4.35 -23.39
N ALA A 192 -10.82 -3.90 -22.15
CA ALA A 192 -10.11 -4.56 -21.05
C ALA A 192 -10.69 -5.95 -20.74
N GLU A 193 -12.02 -6.11 -20.68
CA GLU A 193 -12.65 -7.43 -20.52
C GLU A 193 -12.29 -8.38 -21.66
N GLY A 194 -12.34 -7.90 -22.92
CA GLY A 194 -11.97 -8.73 -24.07
C GLY A 194 -10.52 -9.19 -24.05
N ARG A 195 -9.59 -8.37 -23.53
CA ARG A 195 -8.18 -8.75 -23.37
C ARG A 195 -7.97 -9.75 -22.22
N LEU A 196 -8.66 -9.55 -21.10
CA LEU A 196 -8.66 -10.51 -19.98
C LEU A 196 -9.20 -11.88 -20.42
N GLU A 197 -10.31 -11.90 -21.17
CA GLU A 197 -10.89 -13.12 -21.73
C GLU A 197 -9.92 -13.80 -22.72
N ALA A 198 -9.31 -13.03 -23.63
CA ALA A 198 -8.33 -13.56 -24.59
C ALA A 198 -7.06 -14.13 -23.91
N ALA A 199 -6.67 -13.58 -22.76
CA ALA A 199 -5.59 -14.12 -21.93
C ALA A 199 -6.01 -15.30 -21.04
N GLY A 200 -7.28 -15.71 -21.08
CA GLY A 200 -7.79 -16.85 -20.31
C GLY A 200 -7.98 -16.56 -18.81
N VAL A 201 -8.12 -15.28 -18.44
CA VAL A 201 -8.36 -14.90 -17.04
C VAL A 201 -9.76 -15.36 -16.63
N ALA A 202 -9.84 -16.29 -15.69
CA ALA A 202 -11.11 -16.78 -15.16
C ALA A 202 -11.73 -15.73 -14.22
N MET A 203 -12.86 -15.15 -14.64
CA MET A 203 -13.60 -14.14 -13.90
C MET A 203 -15.04 -14.59 -13.58
N SER A 204 -15.57 -14.16 -12.45
CA SER A 204 -16.99 -14.35 -12.10
C SER A 204 -17.91 -13.38 -12.85
N GLN A 205 -19.21 -13.65 -12.75
CA GLN A 205 -20.22 -12.64 -13.09
C GLN A 205 -20.14 -11.43 -12.13
N GLN A 206 -20.22 -10.22 -12.67
CA GLN A 206 -21.37 -9.32 -12.50
C GLN A 206 -21.90 -9.02 -11.11
N ALA A 207 -21.07 -8.92 -10.07
CA ALA A 207 -21.47 -8.50 -8.73
C ALA A 207 -21.97 -7.03 -8.64
N ARG A 208 -23.11 -6.75 -7.99
CA ARG A 208 -23.32 -5.45 -7.34
C ARG A 208 -22.59 -5.45 -6.00
N HIS A 209 -21.88 -4.36 -5.70
CA HIS A 209 -21.28 -4.10 -4.40
C HIS A 209 -22.01 -2.94 -3.73
N THR A 210 -22.36 -3.07 -2.45
CA THR A 210 -23.11 -2.06 -1.71
C THR A 210 -22.40 -1.57 -0.45
N ASP A 211 -21.19 -2.05 -0.15
CA ASP A 211 -20.43 -1.63 1.04
C ASP A 211 -19.49 -0.45 0.72
N SER A 212 -20.02 0.53 -0.01
CA SER A 212 -19.36 1.81 -0.23
C SER A 212 -20.42 2.89 -0.45
N LEU A 213 -20.07 4.15 -0.21
CA LEU A 213 -20.98 5.28 -0.48
C LEU A 213 -21.28 5.45 -1.97
N SER A 214 -20.56 4.76 -2.85
CA SER A 214 -20.76 4.82 -4.29
C SER A 214 -22.19 4.45 -4.70
N PRO A 215 -22.88 5.27 -5.53
CA PRO A 215 -24.22 4.92 -6.01
C PRO A 215 -24.20 3.73 -6.97
N VAL A 216 -23.07 3.51 -7.65
CA VAL A 216 -22.80 2.29 -8.41
C VAL A 216 -21.51 1.65 -7.92
N GLY A 217 -21.65 0.65 -7.07
CA GLY A 217 -20.58 -0.27 -6.69
C GLY A 217 -20.69 -1.60 -7.46
N LEU A 218 -19.58 -2.08 -8.00
CA LEU A 218 -19.45 -3.37 -8.67
C LEU A 218 -18.35 -4.21 -8.01
N VAL A 219 -18.45 -5.53 -8.15
CA VAL A 219 -17.42 -6.46 -7.67
C VAL A 219 -17.25 -7.63 -8.63
N ARG A 220 -16.00 -8.10 -8.79
CA ARG A 220 -15.64 -9.28 -9.59
C ARG A 220 -14.67 -10.16 -8.82
N GLN A 221 -14.93 -11.47 -8.84
CA GLN A 221 -13.91 -12.46 -8.49
C GLN A 221 -13.10 -12.81 -9.73
N TRP A 222 -11.80 -13.03 -9.54
CA TRP A 222 -10.92 -13.51 -10.59
C TRP A 222 -9.84 -14.42 -10.01
N LYS A 223 -9.27 -15.29 -10.86
CA LYS A 223 -8.23 -16.24 -10.44
C LYS A 223 -6.87 -15.90 -11.03
N ARG A 224 -5.82 -16.17 -10.26
CA ARG A 224 -4.43 -16.13 -10.72
C ARG A 224 -3.65 -17.26 -10.08
N ARG A 225 -2.88 -17.95 -10.92
CA ARG A 225 -1.79 -18.83 -10.50
C ARG A 225 -0.49 -18.19 -10.97
N VAL A 226 0.53 -18.24 -10.13
CA VAL A 226 1.92 -17.92 -10.50
C VAL A 226 2.83 -19.07 -10.12
N THR A 227 3.89 -19.23 -10.89
CA THR A 227 4.98 -20.19 -10.66
C THR A 227 6.27 -19.43 -10.45
N VAL A 228 6.96 -19.72 -9.34
CA VAL A 228 8.24 -19.10 -8.99
C VAL A 228 9.31 -20.17 -8.83
N ARG A 229 10.36 -20.05 -9.64
CA ARG A 229 11.60 -20.81 -9.54
C ARG A 229 12.73 -19.81 -9.40
N ASN A 230 13.19 -19.56 -8.17
CA ASN A 230 14.17 -18.52 -7.89
C ASN A 230 15.09 -18.94 -6.74
N GLY A 231 16.40 -19.02 -7.00
CA GLY A 231 17.37 -19.49 -6.01
C GLY A 231 17.01 -20.90 -5.50
N ARG A 232 16.77 -21.01 -4.19
CA ARG A 232 16.31 -22.25 -3.52
C ARG A 232 14.81 -22.48 -3.62
N LEU A 233 14.03 -21.46 -3.99
CA LEU A 233 12.57 -21.54 -4.04
C LEU A 233 12.10 -22.17 -5.36
N ASP A 234 11.15 -23.09 -5.23
CA ASP A 234 10.40 -23.73 -6.33
C ASP A 234 8.98 -23.93 -5.82
N TYR A 235 8.08 -23.01 -6.17
CA TYR A 235 6.70 -23.05 -5.71
C TYR A 235 5.69 -22.58 -6.75
N ASP A 236 4.45 -23.02 -6.54
CA ASP A 236 3.26 -22.52 -7.21
C ASP A 236 2.36 -21.82 -6.18
N LEU A 237 1.79 -20.67 -6.52
CA LEU A 237 0.81 -19.96 -5.69
C LEU A 237 -0.47 -19.77 -6.50
N ASP A 238 -1.59 -20.28 -5.97
CA ASP A 238 -2.93 -20.13 -6.55
C ASP A 238 -3.81 -19.25 -5.65
N GLY A 239 -4.69 -18.46 -6.24
CA GLY A 239 -5.56 -17.56 -5.47
C GLY A 239 -6.81 -17.12 -6.21
N VAL A 240 -7.83 -16.81 -5.41
CA VAL A 240 -9.05 -16.12 -5.85
C VAL A 240 -9.06 -14.74 -5.23
N PHE A 241 -9.21 -13.72 -6.08
CA PHE A 241 -9.13 -12.32 -5.69
C PHE A 241 -10.43 -11.61 -5.98
N MET A 242 -10.64 -10.50 -5.29
CA MET A 242 -11.75 -9.60 -5.47
C MET A 242 -11.23 -8.25 -5.94
N SER A 243 -11.88 -7.68 -6.94
CA SER A 243 -11.68 -6.29 -7.35
C SER A 243 -13.01 -5.55 -7.32
N TYR A 244 -12.94 -4.25 -7.07
CA TYR A 244 -14.11 -3.42 -6.84
C TYR A 244 -14.17 -2.28 -7.86
N GLY A 245 -15.37 -1.84 -8.21
CA GLY A 245 -15.56 -0.72 -9.13
C GLY A 245 -16.51 0.29 -8.53
N LYS A 246 -16.11 1.55 -8.50
CA LYS A 246 -16.91 2.63 -7.90
C LYS A 246 -17.12 3.73 -8.93
N GLY A 247 -18.33 4.29 -8.97
CA GLY A 247 -18.61 5.41 -9.84
C GLY A 247 -20.00 6.00 -9.68
N LEU A 248 -20.18 7.22 -10.19
CA LEU A 248 -21.49 7.89 -10.27
C LEU A 248 -22.42 7.26 -11.31
N THR A 249 -21.85 6.52 -12.29
CA THR A 249 -22.55 5.87 -13.39
C THR A 249 -22.03 4.45 -13.59
N PHE A 250 -22.83 3.60 -14.23
CA PHE A 250 -22.45 2.21 -14.51
C PHE A 250 -21.15 2.08 -15.29
N ASP A 251 -21.00 2.80 -16.42
CA ASP A 251 -19.82 2.63 -17.27
C ASP A 251 -18.51 3.01 -16.55
N VAL A 252 -18.55 4.03 -15.70
CA VAL A 252 -17.40 4.43 -14.87
C VAL A 252 -17.05 3.35 -13.85
N ALA A 253 -18.05 2.83 -13.12
CA ALA A 253 -17.82 1.74 -12.17
C ALA A 253 -17.35 0.46 -12.87
N TRP A 254 -17.85 0.18 -14.07
CA TRP A 254 -17.49 -0.99 -14.86
C TRP A 254 -16.05 -0.90 -15.38
N ALA A 255 -15.66 0.26 -15.91
CA ALA A 255 -14.26 0.52 -16.26
C ALA A 255 -13.36 0.38 -15.02
N SER A 256 -13.75 0.96 -13.89
CA SER A 256 -13.01 0.89 -12.63
C SER A 256 -12.75 -0.55 -12.18
N VAL A 257 -13.77 -1.41 -12.08
CA VAL A 257 -13.57 -2.79 -11.62
C VAL A 257 -12.70 -3.61 -12.58
N VAL A 258 -12.91 -3.47 -13.90
CA VAL A 258 -12.15 -4.26 -14.89
C VAL A 258 -10.70 -3.79 -14.97
N MET A 259 -10.46 -2.48 -14.89
CA MET A 259 -9.12 -1.91 -14.90
C MET A 259 -8.34 -2.23 -13.63
N GLU A 260 -9.02 -2.34 -12.48
CA GLU A 260 -8.40 -2.86 -11.26
C GLU A 260 -8.01 -4.34 -11.42
N VAL A 261 -8.83 -5.18 -12.06
CA VAL A 261 -8.44 -6.57 -12.39
C VAL A 261 -7.20 -6.57 -13.29
N VAL A 262 -7.15 -5.74 -14.34
CA VAL A 262 -5.97 -5.64 -15.23
C VAL A 262 -4.71 -5.26 -14.44
N GLU A 263 -4.81 -4.27 -13.55
CA GLU A 263 -3.72 -3.81 -12.69
C GLU A 263 -3.20 -4.93 -11.78
N ARG A 264 -4.10 -5.56 -11.00
CA ARG A 264 -3.76 -6.57 -10.01
C ARG A 264 -3.29 -7.88 -10.63
N TYR A 265 -3.89 -8.28 -11.75
CA TYR A 265 -3.45 -9.45 -12.49
C TYR A 265 -2.01 -9.27 -13.01
N SER A 266 -1.65 -8.05 -13.38
CA SER A 266 -0.32 -7.72 -13.92
C SER A 266 0.76 -7.52 -12.86
N SER A 267 0.39 -7.29 -11.60
CA SER A 267 1.36 -7.16 -10.49
C SER A 267 1.82 -8.49 -9.89
N TRP A 268 1.28 -9.62 -10.37
CA TRP A 268 1.63 -10.98 -9.99
C TRP A 268 2.37 -11.65 -11.15
N VAL A 269 3.65 -11.97 -10.95
CA VAL A 269 4.52 -12.45 -12.04
C VAL A 269 5.03 -13.86 -11.81
N ASP A 270 5.08 -14.62 -12.90
CA ASP A 270 5.91 -15.83 -12.95
C ASP A 270 7.39 -15.44 -12.92
N VAL A 271 8.22 -16.28 -12.28
CA VAL A 271 9.68 -16.10 -12.19
C VAL A 271 10.36 -17.42 -12.55
N ASP A 272 11.28 -17.39 -13.52
CA ASP A 272 12.08 -18.56 -13.93
C ASP A 272 13.57 -18.22 -13.89
N GLY A 273 14.23 -18.58 -12.80
CA GLY A 273 15.55 -18.10 -12.42
C GLY A 273 15.52 -16.59 -12.16
N LEU A 274 16.00 -15.83 -13.14
CA LEU A 274 15.97 -14.36 -13.16
C LEU A 274 15.02 -13.82 -14.22
N ALA A 275 14.46 -14.67 -15.09
CA ALA A 275 13.58 -14.24 -16.16
C ALA A 275 12.16 -13.96 -15.65
N LEU A 276 11.52 -12.95 -16.24
CA LEU A 276 10.13 -12.57 -15.99
C LEU A 276 9.31 -12.81 -17.28
N PRO A 277 8.90 -14.07 -17.57
CA PRO A 277 8.35 -14.46 -18.86
C PRO A 277 7.06 -13.72 -19.24
N ASP A 278 6.29 -13.29 -18.24
CA ASP A 278 5.03 -12.56 -18.39
C ASP A 278 5.20 -11.14 -18.96
N LEU A 279 6.32 -10.46 -18.63
CA LEU A 279 6.47 -9.04 -18.89
C LEU A 279 6.82 -8.75 -20.35
N ALA A 280 6.08 -7.81 -20.96
CA ALA A 280 6.26 -7.40 -22.35
C ALA A 280 7.60 -6.71 -22.58
N ALA A 281 8.10 -5.96 -21.59
CA ALA A 281 9.38 -5.27 -21.66
C ALA A 281 10.58 -6.23 -21.74
N GLY A 282 10.41 -7.51 -21.34
CA GLY A 282 11.48 -8.52 -21.39
C GLY A 282 12.70 -8.15 -20.54
N ARG A 283 12.48 -7.53 -19.38
CA ARG A 283 13.54 -7.16 -18.43
C ARG A 283 13.68 -8.26 -17.40
N ASP A 284 14.88 -8.81 -17.30
CA ASP A 284 15.21 -9.82 -16.29
C ASP A 284 15.59 -9.16 -14.96
N LEU A 285 15.40 -9.92 -13.88
CA LEU A 285 15.91 -9.59 -12.56
C LEU A 285 17.44 -9.67 -12.56
N VAL A 286 18.06 -8.96 -11.62
CA VAL A 286 19.47 -9.14 -11.29
C VAL A 286 19.60 -9.43 -9.80
N CYS A 287 20.29 -10.51 -9.43
CA CYS A 287 20.61 -10.81 -8.04
C CYS A 287 21.99 -10.22 -7.69
N ALA A 288 22.05 -9.28 -6.75
CA ALA A 288 23.29 -8.65 -6.30
C ALA A 288 23.10 -7.88 -4.99
N ARG A 289 24.19 -7.56 -4.31
CA ARG A 289 24.20 -6.55 -3.24
C ARG A 289 24.21 -5.14 -3.82
N LEU A 290 23.68 -4.16 -3.10
CA LEU A 290 23.74 -2.75 -3.52
C LEU A 290 25.19 -2.27 -3.69
N SER A 291 26.10 -2.69 -2.80
CA SER A 291 27.52 -2.34 -2.89
C SER A 291 28.20 -2.92 -4.13
N GLU A 292 27.78 -4.09 -4.60
CA GLU A 292 28.27 -4.71 -5.84
C GLU A 292 27.77 -3.96 -7.06
N LEU A 293 26.47 -3.63 -7.09
CA LEU A 293 25.87 -2.82 -8.16
C LEU A 293 26.59 -1.48 -8.31
N ARG A 294 26.81 -0.77 -7.20
CA ARG A 294 27.52 0.52 -7.18
C ARG A 294 28.96 0.39 -7.67
N ARG A 295 29.66 -0.67 -7.27
CA ARG A 295 31.05 -0.95 -7.72
C ARG A 295 31.12 -1.19 -9.23
N ASP A 296 30.12 -1.85 -9.78
CA ASP A 296 30.01 -2.14 -11.22
C ASP A 296 29.47 -0.95 -12.03
N GLY A 297 29.27 0.22 -11.40
CA GLY A 297 28.75 1.42 -12.04
C GLY A 297 27.28 1.33 -12.44
N ARG A 298 26.53 0.39 -11.84
CA ARG A 298 25.10 0.21 -12.05
C ARG A 298 24.31 1.02 -11.04
N ASP A 299 23.41 1.84 -11.56
CA ASP A 299 22.57 2.70 -10.76
C ASP A 299 21.41 1.93 -10.13
N ALA A 300 21.24 2.07 -8.81
CA ALA A 300 20.33 1.28 -7.99
C ALA A 300 19.77 2.11 -6.84
N LEU A 301 18.48 1.95 -6.56
CA LEU A 301 17.81 2.58 -5.43
C LEU A 301 18.46 2.08 -4.13
N ASP A 302 18.80 2.98 -3.22
CA ASP A 302 19.06 2.57 -1.84
C ASP A 302 17.71 2.22 -1.18
N PRO A 303 17.46 0.97 -0.76
CA PRO A 303 16.18 0.61 -0.15
C PRO A 303 15.84 1.46 1.07
N ASN A 304 16.86 1.98 1.77
CA ASN A 304 16.70 2.86 2.92
C ASN A 304 16.20 4.27 2.58
N ALA A 305 16.08 4.62 1.29
CA ALA A 305 15.43 5.86 0.83
C ALA A 305 13.89 5.76 0.83
N LEU A 306 13.35 4.57 1.11
CA LEU A 306 11.94 4.31 1.35
C LEU A 306 11.72 3.98 2.84
N PRO A 307 10.50 4.14 3.38
CA PRO A 307 10.19 3.83 4.78
C PRO A 307 10.14 2.31 5.02
N VAL A 308 11.30 1.66 5.01
CA VAL A 308 11.47 0.23 5.36
C VAL A 308 11.45 0.02 6.88
N ASP A 309 10.86 -1.10 7.32
CA ASP A 309 10.67 -1.40 8.75
C ASP A 309 12.00 -1.66 9.47
N ALA A 310 12.96 -2.29 8.77
CA ALA A 310 14.35 -2.40 9.20
C ALA A 310 15.31 -1.90 8.11
N PRO A 311 16.44 -1.28 8.50
CA PRO A 311 17.43 -0.83 7.54
C PRO A 311 17.97 -2.02 6.73
N TYR A 312 18.03 -1.85 5.42
CA TYR A 312 18.74 -2.73 4.53
C TYR A 312 20.24 -2.64 4.80
N ALA A 313 20.88 -3.79 5.03
CA ALA A 313 22.27 -3.93 5.47
C ALA A 313 23.17 -4.56 4.39
N ASP A 314 22.88 -4.29 3.12
CA ASP A 314 23.64 -4.78 1.95
C ASP A 314 23.47 -6.29 1.69
N GLU A 315 22.37 -6.89 2.13
CA GLU A 315 21.99 -8.26 1.77
C GLU A 315 21.83 -8.41 0.25
N PRO A 316 22.10 -9.59 -0.33
CA PRO A 316 21.80 -9.81 -1.74
C PRO A 316 20.29 -9.71 -1.97
N LEU A 317 19.88 -8.93 -2.96
CA LEU A 317 18.50 -8.76 -3.39
C LEU A 317 18.36 -9.01 -4.89
N HIS A 318 17.13 -9.18 -5.34
CA HIS A 318 16.69 -9.26 -6.72
C HIS A 318 16.18 -7.89 -7.14
N TRP A 319 16.77 -7.36 -8.21
CA TRP A 319 16.57 -6.01 -8.68
C TRP A 319 15.95 -6.00 -10.07
N LEU A 320 14.92 -5.18 -10.27
CA LEU A 320 14.26 -4.94 -11.56
C LEU A 320 14.69 -3.59 -12.15
N PRO A 321 15.05 -3.50 -13.45
CA PRO A 321 15.27 -2.22 -14.10
C PRO A 321 13.95 -1.44 -14.30
N CYS A 322 13.85 -0.28 -13.67
CA CYS A 322 12.71 0.64 -13.73
C CYS A 322 13.06 1.92 -14.50
N ASP A 323 12.08 2.54 -15.14
CA ASP A 323 12.24 3.74 -15.94
C ASP A 323 12.21 5.01 -15.10
N ARG A 324 12.97 6.02 -15.54
CA ARG A 324 12.84 7.41 -15.08
C ARG A 324 12.00 8.26 -16.04
N PRO A 325 11.34 9.33 -15.56
CA PRO A 325 10.66 10.31 -16.41
C PRO A 325 11.56 10.87 -17.52
N GLY A 326 12.80 11.24 -17.17
CA GLY A 326 13.78 11.85 -18.08
C GLY A 326 14.45 10.87 -19.05
N GLY A 327 14.10 9.57 -18.98
CA GLY A 327 14.78 8.50 -19.68
C GLY A 327 15.90 7.85 -18.87
N GLY A 328 16.35 6.69 -19.35
CA GLY A 328 17.27 5.83 -18.60
C GLY A 328 16.57 4.94 -17.60
N THR A 329 17.35 4.06 -16.97
CA THR A 329 16.86 3.05 -16.03
C THR A 329 17.65 3.06 -14.74
N LEU A 330 16.98 2.73 -13.64
CA LEU A 330 17.62 2.42 -12.36
C LEU A 330 17.04 1.12 -11.81
N LEU A 331 17.86 0.39 -11.07
CA LEU A 331 17.48 -0.87 -10.44
C LEU A 331 16.72 -0.63 -9.14
N VAL A 332 15.58 -1.28 -9.01
CA VAL A 332 14.75 -1.24 -7.80
C VAL A 332 14.55 -2.67 -7.29
N PRO A 333 14.60 -2.93 -5.98
CA PRO A 333 14.26 -4.23 -5.44
C PRO A 333 12.89 -4.71 -5.92
N ALA A 334 12.80 -5.96 -6.37
CA ALA A 334 11.59 -6.56 -6.91
C ALA A 334 10.42 -6.55 -5.90
N GLN A 335 10.74 -6.61 -4.60
CA GLN A 335 9.79 -6.49 -3.50
C GLN A 335 8.97 -5.18 -3.56
N PHE A 336 9.56 -4.06 -4.01
CA PHE A 336 8.83 -2.79 -4.15
C PHE A 336 7.96 -2.70 -5.41
N VAL A 337 7.91 -3.77 -6.21
CA VAL A 337 7.24 -3.77 -7.52
C VAL A 337 6.05 -4.72 -7.53
N PHE A 338 6.28 -5.98 -7.19
CA PHE A 338 5.28 -7.04 -7.32
C PHE A 338 4.49 -7.24 -6.04
N LEU A 339 3.21 -7.58 -6.17
CA LEU A 339 2.43 -8.04 -5.03
C LEU A 339 2.74 -9.50 -4.75
N PHE A 340 2.81 -9.89 -3.47
CA PHE A 340 3.07 -11.27 -3.05
C PHE A 340 4.39 -11.81 -3.66
N CYS A 341 5.43 -11.00 -3.52
CA CYS A 341 6.78 -11.30 -4.00
C CYS A 341 7.55 -12.12 -2.97
N ASN A 342 7.64 -13.44 -3.15
CA ASN A 342 8.47 -14.33 -2.34
C ASN A 342 9.62 -14.86 -3.22
N LEU A 343 10.83 -14.33 -3.00
CA LEU A 343 12.06 -14.68 -3.72
C LEU A 343 13.10 -15.17 -2.69
N ASP A 344 14.18 -15.83 -3.13
CA ASP A 344 15.23 -16.33 -2.22
C ASP A 344 16.12 -15.19 -1.69
N GLU A 345 15.52 -14.33 -0.85
CA GLU A 345 16.09 -13.11 -0.28
C GLU A 345 15.32 -12.68 1.00
N PRO A 346 15.92 -11.89 1.90
CA PRO A 346 15.22 -11.38 3.08
C PRO A 346 14.17 -10.33 2.72
N SER A 347 13.08 -10.29 3.49
CA SER A 347 12.02 -9.29 3.37
C SER A 347 12.50 -7.91 3.84
N LEU A 348 12.16 -6.87 3.05
CA LEU A 348 12.43 -5.47 3.36
C LEU A 348 11.33 -4.79 4.20
N PHE A 349 10.16 -5.43 4.31
CA PHE A 349 8.99 -4.92 5.03
C PHE A 349 8.07 -6.08 5.45
N GLY A 350 7.24 -5.88 6.47
CA GLY A 350 6.26 -6.87 6.95
C GLY A 350 5.03 -7.01 6.04
N GLY A 351 4.81 -6.03 5.17
CA GLY A 351 3.78 -6.08 4.13
C GLY A 351 3.83 -4.85 3.23
N PHE A 352 3.78 -5.05 1.93
CA PHE A 352 3.73 -3.96 0.95
C PHE A 352 2.43 -4.03 0.16
N GLY A 353 1.63 -2.97 0.31
CA GLY A 353 0.34 -2.85 -0.33
C GLY A 353 0.47 -2.55 -1.83
N SER A 354 -0.66 -2.19 -2.43
CA SER A 354 -0.73 -1.83 -3.85
C SER A 354 -0.32 -0.40 -4.18
N THR A 355 0.05 0.41 -3.20
CA THR A 355 0.35 1.85 -3.38
C THR A 355 1.22 2.14 -4.59
N GLY A 356 0.66 2.84 -5.58
CA GLY A 356 1.37 3.22 -6.79
C GLY A 356 1.25 2.18 -7.91
N LEU A 357 0.38 1.18 -7.78
CA LEU A 357 -0.06 0.39 -8.93
C LEU A 357 -1.16 1.16 -9.65
N ALA A 358 -1.07 1.24 -10.97
CA ALA A 358 -2.18 1.71 -11.78
C ALA A 358 -2.15 1.09 -13.17
N SER A 359 -3.34 0.85 -13.70
CA SER A 359 -3.55 0.59 -15.12
C SER A 359 -4.08 1.82 -15.84
N GLY A 360 -3.95 1.87 -17.16
CA GLY A 360 -4.49 2.97 -17.96
C GLY A 360 -4.56 2.63 -19.43
N SER A 361 -5.45 3.30 -20.18
CA SER A 361 -5.55 3.11 -21.63
C SER A 361 -4.30 3.59 -22.37
N THR A 362 -3.48 4.42 -21.72
CA THR A 362 -2.13 4.79 -22.16
C THR A 362 -1.14 4.65 -20.99
N MET A 363 0.15 4.51 -21.30
CA MET A 363 1.20 4.52 -20.26
C MET A 363 1.22 5.82 -19.46
N ALA A 364 0.92 6.97 -20.11
CA ALA A 364 0.84 8.24 -19.41
C ALA A 364 -0.31 8.27 -18.37
N GLN A 365 -1.46 7.68 -18.72
CA GLN A 365 -2.59 7.57 -17.80
C GLN A 365 -2.27 6.64 -16.62
N ALA A 366 -1.64 5.50 -16.89
CA ALA A 366 -1.23 4.55 -15.87
C ALA A 366 -0.20 5.20 -14.92
N ARG A 367 0.83 5.87 -15.44
CA ARG A 367 1.83 6.59 -14.61
C ARG A 367 1.21 7.71 -13.77
N LEU A 368 0.28 8.48 -14.33
CA LEU A 368 -0.40 9.55 -13.59
C LEU A 368 -1.25 8.99 -12.45
N GLY A 369 -2.04 7.93 -12.71
CA GLY A 369 -2.83 7.27 -11.67
C GLY A 369 -1.96 6.73 -10.54
N ALA A 370 -0.88 6.04 -10.88
CA ALA A 370 0.07 5.49 -9.92
C ALA A 370 0.70 6.59 -9.05
N LEU A 371 1.14 7.72 -9.64
CA LEU A 371 1.69 8.82 -8.87
C LEU A 371 0.67 9.50 -7.96
N LEU A 372 -0.56 9.68 -8.42
CA LEU A 372 -1.61 10.29 -7.60
C LEU A 372 -1.97 9.40 -6.41
N GLU A 373 -1.95 8.07 -6.56
CA GLU A 373 -2.13 7.15 -5.43
C GLU A 373 -0.94 7.23 -4.45
N VAL A 374 0.31 7.30 -4.92
CA VAL A 374 1.47 7.50 -4.04
C VAL A 374 1.34 8.82 -3.24
N VAL A 375 0.93 9.90 -3.91
CA VAL A 375 0.71 11.20 -3.27
C VAL A 375 -0.44 11.13 -2.25
N GLU A 376 -1.54 10.42 -2.57
CA GLU A 376 -2.65 10.19 -1.66
C GLU A 376 -2.18 9.46 -0.39
N ARG A 377 -1.43 8.36 -0.54
CA ARG A 377 -0.94 7.57 0.59
C ARG A 377 0.08 8.32 1.44
N ASP A 378 0.97 9.09 0.81
CA ASP A 378 1.87 9.99 1.50
C ASP A 378 1.09 11.02 2.34
N ALA A 379 0.15 11.72 1.71
CA ALA A 379 -0.70 12.72 2.35
C ALA A 379 -1.54 12.14 3.49
N GLU A 380 -2.13 10.95 3.29
CA GLU A 380 -2.88 10.26 4.33
C GLU A 380 -1.97 9.87 5.51
N THR A 381 -0.74 9.45 5.24
CA THR A 381 0.22 9.02 6.27
C THR A 381 0.71 10.19 7.11
N VAL A 382 1.06 11.33 6.50
CA VAL A 382 1.63 12.47 7.24
C VAL A 382 0.58 13.42 7.85
N SER A 383 -0.70 13.31 7.46
CA SER A 383 -1.77 14.15 8.02
C SER A 383 -2.42 13.55 9.26
N THR A 384 -2.57 14.35 10.31
CA THR A 384 -3.39 13.99 11.49
C THR A 384 -4.86 14.29 11.24
N VAL A 385 -5.74 13.58 11.96
CA VAL A 385 -7.16 13.90 12.01
C VAL A 385 -7.40 14.92 13.11
N ALA A 386 -8.01 16.05 12.74
CA ALA A 386 -8.27 17.18 13.62
C ALA A 386 -9.71 17.68 13.40
N PRO A 387 -10.65 17.45 14.35
CA PRO A 387 -12.08 17.74 14.17
C PRO A 387 -12.42 19.18 13.81
N GLU A 388 -11.62 20.14 14.23
CA GLU A 388 -11.76 21.57 13.91
C GLU A 388 -11.52 21.88 12.42
N ARG A 389 -10.93 20.96 11.66
CA ARG A 389 -10.70 21.07 10.21
C ARG A 389 -11.76 20.36 9.38
N TRP A 390 -12.79 19.81 10.01
CA TRP A 390 -13.86 19.12 9.30
C TRP A 390 -14.81 20.08 8.60
N PHE A 391 -15.37 19.64 7.49
CA PHE A 391 -16.36 20.40 6.72
C PHE A 391 -17.36 19.49 6.03
N ARG A 392 -18.46 20.07 5.56
CA ARG A 392 -19.42 19.43 4.65
C ARG A 392 -19.26 20.00 3.25
N ILE A 393 -19.73 19.28 2.25
CA ILE A 393 -19.66 19.73 0.86
C ILE A 393 -21.04 20.01 0.26
N GLU A 394 -21.02 20.87 -0.76
CA GLU A 394 -22.10 21.06 -1.73
C GLU A 394 -21.54 21.13 -3.14
N SER A 395 -22.42 21.00 -4.14
CA SER A 395 -22.01 21.00 -5.54
C SER A 395 -23.04 21.68 -6.43
N ARG A 396 -22.54 22.42 -7.41
CA ARG A 396 -23.35 22.97 -8.52
C ARG A 396 -23.67 21.90 -9.55
N ASP A 397 -22.84 20.86 -9.67
CA ASP A 397 -23.15 19.69 -10.49
C ASP A 397 -24.44 18.99 -10.01
N ARG A 398 -25.31 18.68 -10.96
CA ARG A 398 -26.63 18.12 -10.65
C ARG A 398 -26.53 16.71 -10.07
N GLN A 399 -25.68 15.86 -10.64
CA GLN A 399 -25.58 14.46 -10.24
C GLN A 399 -25.00 14.34 -8.82
N VAL A 400 -23.95 15.12 -8.52
CA VAL A 400 -23.35 15.15 -7.18
C VAL A 400 -24.33 15.75 -6.16
N ARG A 401 -25.00 16.87 -6.49
CA ARG A 401 -26.00 17.47 -5.59
C ARG A 401 -27.13 16.50 -5.24
N GLU A 402 -27.69 15.81 -6.24
CA GLU A 402 -28.75 14.82 -6.03
C GLU A 402 -28.26 13.64 -5.17
N LEU A 403 -27.00 13.21 -5.32
CA LEU A 403 -26.38 12.18 -4.46
C LEU A 403 -26.24 12.64 -3.01
N LEU A 404 -25.75 13.85 -2.77
CA LEU A 404 -25.61 14.43 -1.43
C LEU A 404 -26.98 14.60 -0.74
N GLU A 405 -28.01 15.05 -1.48
CA GLU A 405 -29.39 15.08 -0.98
C GLU A 405 -29.92 13.69 -0.65
N ASN A 406 -29.53 12.68 -1.43
CA ASN A 406 -29.93 11.29 -1.20
C ASN A 406 -29.31 10.73 0.09
N TYR A 407 -28.03 11.02 0.34
CA TYR A 407 -27.38 10.72 1.62
C TYR A 407 -28.12 11.35 2.80
N ARG A 408 -28.40 12.66 2.73
CA ARG A 408 -29.14 13.38 3.79
C ARG A 408 -30.52 12.78 4.07
N LYS A 409 -31.28 12.43 3.02
CA LYS A 409 -32.60 11.78 3.14
C LYS A 409 -32.54 10.41 3.83
N ARG A 410 -31.39 9.76 3.79
CA ARG A 410 -31.12 8.45 4.40
C ARG A 410 -30.45 8.55 5.78
N GLY A 411 -30.24 9.76 6.29
CA GLY A 411 -29.55 9.97 7.55
C GLY A 411 -28.05 9.69 7.47
N LEU A 412 -27.44 9.81 6.29
CA LEU A 412 -25.99 9.73 6.11
C LEU A 412 -25.41 11.14 6.15
N ASP A 413 -24.65 11.43 7.19
CA ASP A 413 -23.88 12.65 7.37
C ASP A 413 -22.41 12.36 7.06
N VAL A 414 -22.02 12.65 5.81
CA VAL A 414 -20.65 12.44 5.32
C VAL A 414 -19.85 13.69 5.57
N LEU A 415 -18.72 13.54 6.27
CA LEU A 415 -17.82 14.63 6.63
C LEU A 415 -16.52 14.53 5.84
N PHE A 416 -15.85 15.67 5.71
CA PHE A 416 -14.65 15.81 4.91
C PHE A 416 -13.55 16.52 5.70
N ALA A 417 -12.31 16.18 5.41
CA ALA A 417 -11.13 16.88 5.89
C ALA A 417 -10.12 17.02 4.75
N GLU A 418 -9.44 18.15 4.69
CA GLU A 418 -8.30 18.32 3.79
C GLU A 418 -7.07 17.65 4.39
N CYS A 419 -6.34 16.90 3.56
CA CYS A 419 -5.08 16.27 3.92
C CYS A 419 -3.96 16.57 2.92
N THR A 420 -4.09 17.60 2.09
CA THR A 420 -3.07 18.09 1.15
C THR A 420 -1.69 18.20 1.85
N SER A 421 -0.70 17.47 1.34
CA SER A 421 0.67 17.47 1.89
C SER A 421 1.48 18.68 1.38
N ALA A 422 2.76 18.76 1.78
CA ALA A 422 3.67 19.83 1.33
C ALA A 422 3.87 19.89 -0.20
N LEU A 423 3.51 18.84 -0.94
CA LEU A 423 3.48 18.85 -2.41
C LEU A 423 2.37 19.76 -2.98
N GLY A 424 1.38 20.14 -2.18
CA GLY A 424 0.28 21.01 -2.57
C GLY A 424 -0.72 20.40 -3.56
N ILE A 425 -0.58 19.12 -3.91
CA ILE A 425 -1.55 18.40 -4.76
C ILE A 425 -2.80 18.15 -3.92
N PRO A 426 -3.99 18.65 -4.34
CA PRO A 426 -5.21 18.53 -3.56
C PRO A 426 -5.47 17.09 -3.14
N CYS A 427 -5.61 16.88 -1.82
CA CYS A 427 -5.91 15.59 -1.23
C CYS A 427 -6.96 15.74 -0.14
N TYR A 428 -7.97 14.88 -0.19
CA TYR A 428 -9.11 14.93 0.74
C TYR A 428 -9.37 13.56 1.34
N ARG A 429 -9.85 13.58 2.59
CA ARG A 429 -10.41 12.44 3.29
C ARG A 429 -11.90 12.67 3.46
N ALA A 430 -12.71 11.68 3.10
CA ALA A 430 -14.13 11.62 3.40
C ALA A 430 -14.38 10.50 4.40
N PHE A 431 -15.37 10.66 5.27
CA PHE A 431 -15.71 9.64 6.25
C PHE A 431 -17.16 9.72 6.73
N ALA A 432 -17.65 8.59 7.23
CA ALA A 432 -18.93 8.46 7.90
C ALA A 432 -18.74 7.61 9.17
N THR A 433 -19.41 8.01 10.26
CA THR A 433 -19.36 7.27 11.53
C THR A 433 -20.59 6.40 11.68
N GLY A 434 -20.42 5.09 11.76
CA GLY A 434 -21.51 4.13 11.94
C GLY A 434 -22.15 4.20 13.33
N PRO A 435 -23.28 3.51 13.53
CA PRO A 435 -24.07 3.60 14.76
C PRO A 435 -23.37 3.06 16.01
N GLN A 436 -22.29 2.28 15.86
CA GLN A 436 -21.45 1.81 16.97
C GLN A 436 -20.20 2.68 17.18
N GLY A 437 -20.10 3.83 16.50
CA GLY A 437 -18.94 4.73 16.58
C GLY A 437 -17.78 4.34 15.67
N GLN A 438 -17.92 3.29 14.86
CA GLN A 438 -16.91 2.89 13.89
C GLN A 438 -16.80 3.91 12.75
N VAL A 439 -15.58 4.31 12.39
CA VAL A 439 -15.35 5.27 11.32
C VAL A 439 -15.02 4.51 10.03
N ALA A 440 -15.83 4.72 8.98
CA ALA A 440 -15.49 4.32 7.63
C ALA A 440 -14.92 5.53 6.89
N LYS A 441 -13.76 5.38 6.23
CA LYS A 441 -13.07 6.48 5.55
C LYS A 441 -12.59 6.09 4.15
N GLY A 442 -12.48 7.09 3.29
CA GLY A 442 -11.86 7.03 1.96
C GLY A 442 -11.01 8.28 1.74
N ALA A 443 -9.95 8.16 0.96
CA ALA A 443 -9.08 9.27 0.60
C ALA A 443 -8.90 9.33 -0.91
N SER A 444 -8.54 10.50 -1.43
CA SER A 444 -8.13 10.64 -2.82
C SER A 444 -7.31 11.90 -3.04
N ALA A 445 -6.28 11.79 -3.88
CA ALA A 445 -5.50 12.92 -4.39
C ALA A 445 -5.72 13.14 -5.89
N GLY A 446 -5.67 14.39 -6.33
CA GLY A 446 -5.80 14.74 -7.74
C GLY A 446 -5.56 16.22 -8.02
N LEU A 447 -5.12 16.53 -9.25
CA LEU A 447 -4.89 17.93 -9.65
C LEU A 447 -6.19 18.76 -9.67
N CYS A 448 -7.35 18.12 -9.82
CA CYS A 448 -8.67 18.77 -9.73
C CYS A 448 -9.31 18.43 -8.38
N GLY A 449 -9.38 19.40 -7.47
CA GLY A 449 -9.88 19.19 -6.12
C GLY A 449 -11.33 18.70 -6.08
N ALA A 450 -12.18 19.24 -6.96
CA ALA A 450 -13.57 18.79 -7.11
C ALA A 450 -13.70 17.30 -7.45
N LYS A 451 -12.79 16.77 -8.29
CA LYS A 451 -12.79 15.34 -8.64
C LYS A 451 -12.22 14.50 -7.50
N ALA A 452 -11.11 14.94 -6.90
CA ALA A 452 -10.46 14.24 -5.79
C ALA A 452 -11.43 14.07 -4.60
N ILE A 453 -12.14 15.13 -4.20
CA ILE A 453 -13.06 15.05 -3.06
C ILE A 453 -14.27 14.13 -3.33
N VAL A 454 -14.75 14.10 -4.57
CA VAL A 454 -15.81 13.15 -4.98
C VAL A 454 -15.27 11.73 -4.97
N SER A 455 -14.09 11.47 -5.52
CA SER A 455 -13.46 10.14 -5.45
C SER A 455 -13.30 9.67 -4.01
N ALA A 456 -12.75 10.51 -3.12
CA ALA A 456 -12.59 10.19 -1.70
C ALA A 456 -13.93 9.81 -1.05
N MET A 457 -15.02 10.52 -1.39
CA MET A 457 -16.38 10.22 -0.93
C MET A 457 -16.88 8.85 -1.42
N LEU A 458 -16.69 8.52 -2.70
CA LEU A 458 -17.15 7.25 -3.26
C LEU A 458 -16.33 6.06 -2.74
N GLU A 459 -15.07 6.29 -2.35
CA GLU A 459 -14.19 5.28 -1.77
C GLU A 459 -14.60 4.84 -0.37
N VAL A 460 -15.32 5.68 0.39
CA VAL A 460 -15.73 5.39 1.77
C VAL A 460 -16.50 4.06 1.84
N PRO A 461 -16.01 3.06 2.58
CA PRO A 461 -16.58 1.72 2.63
C PRO A 461 -17.77 1.66 3.62
N TYR A 462 -18.79 2.47 3.37
CA TYR A 462 -19.99 2.56 4.18
C TYR A 462 -21.23 2.12 3.39
N PRO A 463 -22.10 1.22 3.91
CA PRO A 463 -23.14 0.63 3.10
C PRO A 463 -24.14 1.62 2.50
N PHE A 464 -24.33 1.58 1.18
CA PHE A 464 -25.28 2.42 0.43
C PHE A 464 -25.89 1.64 -0.76
N PRO A 465 -27.19 1.80 -1.05
CA PRO A 465 -28.18 2.69 -0.44
C PRO A 465 -28.98 2.04 0.71
N PHE A 466 -28.58 0.86 1.17
CA PHE A 466 -29.32 0.03 2.13
C PHE A 466 -28.66 -0.05 3.52
N GLY A 467 -27.70 0.82 3.82
CA GLY A 467 -27.02 0.87 5.12
C GLY A 467 -27.80 1.59 6.21
N PRO A 468 -27.35 1.46 7.47
CA PRO A 468 -27.89 2.24 8.58
C PRO A 468 -27.53 3.72 8.43
N ALA A 469 -28.32 4.59 9.06
CA ALA A 469 -27.94 5.99 9.24
C ALA A 469 -26.59 6.10 9.95
N SER A 470 -25.80 7.12 9.61
CA SER A 470 -24.57 7.43 10.33
C SER A 470 -24.90 8.21 11.61
N LEU A 471 -23.98 8.24 12.55
CA LEU A 471 -24.03 9.23 13.62
C LEU A 471 -23.87 10.64 13.02
N PRO A 472 -24.58 11.64 13.56
CA PRO A 472 -24.44 13.02 13.11
C PRO A 472 -23.07 13.56 13.52
N GLY A 473 -22.44 14.30 12.61
CA GLY A 473 -21.28 15.12 12.90
C GLY A 473 -21.62 16.35 13.75
N PRO A 474 -20.62 17.18 14.08
CA PRO A 474 -20.85 18.48 14.71
C PRO A 474 -21.91 19.31 13.96
N ALA A 475 -22.77 19.99 14.71
CA ALA A 475 -23.90 20.74 14.15
C ALA A 475 -23.43 21.90 13.26
N GLU A 476 -22.46 22.68 13.74
CA GLU A 476 -21.89 23.80 13.02
C GLU A 476 -20.57 23.38 12.39
N LEU A 477 -20.61 23.11 11.08
CA LEU A 477 -19.41 22.92 10.26
C LEU A 477 -19.48 23.83 9.04
N PRO A 478 -18.33 24.34 8.56
CA PRO A 478 -18.29 25.04 7.28
C PRO A 478 -18.79 24.14 6.15
N VAL A 479 -19.43 24.77 5.16
CA VAL A 479 -19.87 24.11 3.93
C VAL A 479 -19.02 24.65 2.78
N VAL A 480 -18.42 23.75 2.01
CA VAL A 480 -17.54 24.09 0.89
C VAL A 480 -18.20 23.66 -0.42
N CYS A 481 -18.27 24.58 -1.38
CA CYS A 481 -18.67 24.27 -2.74
C CYS A 481 -17.50 23.60 -3.47
N ILE A 482 -17.66 22.34 -3.90
CA ILE A 482 -16.53 21.55 -4.44
C ILE A 482 -15.89 22.17 -5.68
N GLU A 483 -16.65 22.94 -6.46
CA GLU A 483 -16.13 23.58 -7.67
C GLU A 483 -15.26 24.83 -7.38
N ASP A 484 -15.21 25.28 -6.12
CA ASP A 484 -14.32 26.37 -5.68
C ASP A 484 -12.99 25.83 -5.10
N LEU A 485 -12.83 24.50 -5.04
CA LEU A 485 -11.57 23.85 -4.65
C LEU A 485 -10.47 24.06 -5.71
N PRO A 486 -9.18 23.95 -5.34
CA PRO A 486 -8.07 24.15 -6.27
C PRO A 486 -8.12 23.23 -7.49
N ASP A 487 -7.77 23.75 -8.67
CA ASP A 487 -7.65 22.97 -9.91
C ASP A 487 -6.36 23.35 -10.67
N HIS A 488 -5.42 22.42 -10.67
CA HIS A 488 -4.12 22.48 -11.36
C HIS A 488 -4.11 21.68 -12.66
N SER A 489 -5.25 21.13 -13.09
CA SER A 489 -5.33 20.31 -14.30
C SER A 489 -4.91 21.11 -15.53
N THR A 490 -4.06 20.50 -16.35
CA THR A 490 -3.54 21.09 -17.59
C THR A 490 -4.49 20.91 -18.78
N GLY A 491 -5.47 20.02 -18.63
CA GLY A 491 -6.43 19.65 -19.68
C GLY A 491 -5.99 18.47 -20.56
N SER A 492 -4.87 17.82 -20.23
CA SER A 492 -4.38 16.60 -20.89
C SER A 492 -3.66 15.69 -19.90
N ILE A 493 -3.77 14.38 -20.07
CA ILE A 493 -3.12 13.39 -19.20
C ILE A 493 -1.59 13.57 -19.22
N GLU A 494 -0.99 13.80 -20.39
CA GLU A 494 0.45 13.98 -20.50
C GLU A 494 0.92 15.29 -19.86
N GLY A 495 0.10 16.34 -19.90
CA GLY A 495 0.40 17.60 -19.23
C GLY A 495 0.31 17.49 -17.71
N ASP A 496 -0.68 16.74 -17.23
CA ASP A 496 -0.92 16.44 -15.82
C ASP A 496 0.21 15.57 -15.26
N LEU A 497 0.58 14.49 -15.97
CA LEU A 497 1.73 13.65 -15.63
C LEU A 497 3.01 14.48 -15.52
N ARG A 498 3.33 15.29 -16.54
CA ARG A 498 4.50 16.18 -16.51
C ARG A 498 4.42 17.23 -15.42
N LEU A 499 3.24 17.62 -14.95
CA LEU A 499 3.13 18.55 -13.83
C LEU A 499 3.54 17.86 -12.54
N VAL A 500 2.97 16.68 -12.27
CA VAL A 500 3.28 15.91 -11.06
C VAL A 500 4.76 15.47 -11.03
N GLU A 501 5.29 14.94 -12.14
CA GLU A 501 6.71 14.57 -12.26
C GLU A 501 7.65 15.75 -11.98
N GLN A 502 7.30 16.95 -12.44
CA GLN A 502 8.10 18.16 -12.19
C GLN A 502 8.00 18.64 -10.75
N THR A 503 6.82 18.58 -10.13
CA THR A 503 6.64 18.90 -8.71
C THR A 503 7.48 17.97 -7.84
N LEU A 504 7.46 16.67 -8.13
CA LEU A 504 8.25 15.65 -7.43
C LEU A 504 9.75 15.87 -7.64
N SER A 505 10.19 16.09 -8.89
CA SER A 505 11.61 16.33 -9.21
C SER A 505 12.15 17.63 -8.61
N ALA A 506 11.36 18.72 -8.64
CA ALA A 506 11.71 19.99 -8.00
C ALA A 506 11.81 19.84 -6.48
N SER A 507 11.07 18.88 -5.92
CA SER A 507 11.16 18.47 -4.53
C SER A 507 12.28 17.46 -4.26
N GLY A 508 13.16 17.15 -5.22
CA GLY A 508 14.23 16.15 -5.03
C GLY A 508 13.74 14.70 -4.85
N ARG A 509 12.50 14.40 -5.25
CA ARG A 509 11.83 13.10 -5.10
C ARG A 509 11.52 12.51 -6.47
N GLU A 510 12.55 12.21 -7.25
CA GLU A 510 12.36 11.70 -8.62
C GLU A 510 11.59 10.36 -8.61
N PRO A 511 10.45 10.26 -9.34
CA PRO A 511 9.70 9.00 -9.41
C PRO A 511 10.37 7.97 -10.31
N LEU A 512 10.13 6.69 -10.01
CA LEU A 512 10.59 5.53 -10.77
C LEU A 512 9.38 4.69 -11.20
N TYR A 513 9.44 4.08 -12.38
CA TYR A 513 8.34 3.29 -12.94
C TYR A 513 8.76 1.89 -13.34
N ALA A 514 8.18 0.88 -12.70
CA ALA A 514 8.25 -0.49 -13.21
C ALA A 514 7.13 -0.69 -14.24
N ASP A 515 7.49 -1.00 -15.49
CA ASP A 515 6.52 -1.37 -16.53
C ASP A 515 6.06 -2.82 -16.33
N LEU A 516 4.80 -2.98 -15.93
CA LEU A 516 4.16 -4.26 -15.64
C LEU A 516 3.25 -4.73 -16.78
N MET A 517 3.32 -4.10 -17.95
CA MET A 517 2.55 -4.54 -19.10
C MET A 517 2.88 -6.00 -19.41
N ARG A 518 1.86 -6.87 -19.39
CA ARG A 518 2.00 -8.28 -19.76
C ARG A 518 1.95 -8.50 -21.26
N ARG A 519 2.63 -9.55 -21.74
CA ARG A 519 2.67 -9.94 -23.17
C ARG A 519 1.32 -10.39 -23.72
N ASP A 520 0.51 -11.03 -22.88
CA ASP A 520 -0.81 -11.60 -23.20
C ASP A 520 -1.92 -10.54 -23.14
N LEU A 521 -1.91 -9.63 -22.17
CA LEU A 521 -2.90 -8.55 -22.03
C LEU A 521 -2.58 -7.31 -22.88
N ARG A 522 -1.30 -6.95 -22.98
CA ARG A 522 -0.78 -5.72 -23.65
C ARG A 522 -1.47 -4.43 -23.19
N TYR A 523 -1.93 -4.40 -21.95
CA TYR A 523 -2.53 -3.23 -21.32
C TYR A 523 -1.47 -2.50 -20.50
N PRO A 524 -1.35 -1.15 -20.58
CA PRO A 524 -0.43 -0.41 -19.73
C PRO A 524 -0.75 -0.60 -18.25
N VAL A 525 0.23 -1.11 -17.51
CA VAL A 525 0.21 -1.21 -16.05
C VAL A 525 1.59 -0.82 -15.55
N VAL A 526 1.64 -0.07 -14.46
CA VAL A 526 2.89 0.40 -13.87
C VAL A 526 2.82 0.37 -12.35
N ARG A 527 3.96 0.10 -11.71
CA ARG A 527 4.22 0.48 -10.32
C ARG A 527 5.05 1.76 -10.30
N ALA A 528 4.54 2.84 -9.70
CA ALA A 528 5.32 4.03 -9.39
C ALA A 528 5.92 3.94 -7.99
N ILE A 529 7.18 4.33 -7.86
CA ILE A 529 7.95 4.32 -6.61
C ILE A 529 8.59 5.69 -6.46
N VAL A 530 8.35 6.36 -5.34
CA VAL A 530 8.83 7.73 -5.11
C VAL A 530 9.63 7.76 -3.81
N PRO A 531 10.97 7.67 -3.89
CA PRO A 531 11.84 7.77 -2.73
C PRO A 531 11.61 9.06 -1.95
N GLY A 532 11.62 8.97 -0.62
CA GLY A 532 11.37 10.10 0.29
C GLY A 532 9.90 10.47 0.52
N LEU A 533 8.95 9.69 0.01
CA LEU A 533 7.53 9.76 0.40
C LEU A 533 7.14 8.55 1.25
N GLU A 534 6.08 8.71 2.06
CA GLU A 534 5.54 7.61 2.85
C GLU A 534 4.74 6.63 1.96
N LEU A 535 4.69 5.35 2.34
CA LEU A 535 4.10 4.28 1.51
C LEU A 535 2.71 3.83 1.97
N LEU A 536 2.50 3.72 3.29
CA LEU A 536 1.28 3.19 3.88
C LEU A 536 0.91 3.97 5.14
N PRO A 537 -0.39 4.31 5.33
CA PRO A 537 -0.87 5.00 6.53
C PRO A 537 -1.11 4.07 7.72
N ASP A 538 -0.84 2.77 7.55
CA ASP A 538 -1.03 1.74 8.56
C ASP A 538 0.30 1.51 9.30
N PHE A 539 0.30 1.80 10.60
CA PHE A 539 1.46 1.54 11.47
C PHE A 539 1.24 0.24 12.20
N ASP A 540 2.28 -0.58 12.29
CA ASP A 540 2.36 -1.73 13.17
C ASP A 540 3.55 -1.57 14.16
N ARG A 541 3.90 -2.66 14.85
CA ARG A 541 4.99 -2.66 15.84
C ARG A 541 6.40 -2.56 15.22
N SER A 542 6.53 -2.94 13.95
CA SER A 542 7.78 -2.92 13.18
C SER A 542 7.96 -1.60 12.42
N SER A 543 6.88 -0.87 12.17
CA SER A 543 6.92 0.43 11.49
C SER A 543 7.88 1.41 12.13
N ARG A 544 8.68 2.08 11.29
CA ARG A 544 9.51 3.21 11.69
C ARG A 544 8.88 4.51 11.22
N LEU A 545 8.37 5.28 12.19
CA LEU A 545 7.78 6.59 11.90
C LEU A 545 8.82 7.55 11.29
N SER A 546 8.30 8.55 10.58
CA SER A 546 9.03 9.67 9.96
C SER A 546 8.77 10.97 10.72
N PRO A 547 9.73 11.93 10.78
CA PRO A 547 9.55 13.21 11.46
C PRO A 547 8.41 14.04 10.84
N ARG A 548 8.06 13.77 9.57
CA ARG A 548 6.96 14.45 8.86
C ARG A 548 5.60 14.25 9.52
N LEU A 549 5.38 13.13 10.21
CA LEU A 549 4.14 12.87 10.94
C LEU A 549 3.96 13.78 12.16
N PHE A 550 5.05 14.31 12.69
CA PHE A 550 5.04 15.15 13.90
C PHE A 550 4.94 16.64 13.58
N VAL A 551 4.87 17.01 12.29
CA VAL A 551 4.70 18.40 11.87
C VAL A 551 3.27 18.85 12.20
N GLY A 552 3.13 19.60 13.29
CA GLY A 552 1.84 20.12 13.75
C GLY A 552 0.95 19.07 14.44
N ALA A 553 1.53 17.94 14.88
CA ALA A 553 0.88 16.91 15.68
C ALA A 553 0.84 17.24 17.18
#